data_AF-A0A3N2QGM3-F1
#
_entry.id   AF-A0A3N2QGM3-F1
#
_cell.length_a   1.000
_cell.length_b   1.000
_cell.length_c   1.000
_cell.angle_alpha   90.00
_cell.angle_beta   90.00
_cell.angle_gamma   90.00
#
_symmetry.space_group_name_H-M   'P 1'
#
loop_
_entity.id
_entity.type
_entity.pdbx_description
1 polymer ?
#
loop_
_entity_poly.entity_id
_entity_poly.type
_entity_poly.pdbx_seq_one_letter_code
_entity_poly.pdbx_strand_id
1 'polypeptide(L)'
;MTQLQAAKELKTNQALVSRILSRRWKRKSAQIQKIADSLGVTASIDPRTSPELMQALAEVWNGDEEDARALAQCIRAIGEARKTSSF
;
A
#
# COMPACT_ATOMS: atom_id res chain seq x y z
N MET A 1 -16.20 1.55 -16.54
CA MET A 1 -16.18 0.09 -16.35
C MET A 1 -16.78 -0.24 -15.00
N THR A 2 -17.83 -1.07 -14.94
CA THR A 2 -18.49 -1.45 -13.67
C THR A 2 -17.76 -2.60 -12.99
N GLN A 3 -17.96 -2.78 -11.67
CA GLN A 3 -17.35 -3.89 -10.92
C GLN A 3 -17.70 -5.27 -11.50
N LEU A 4 -18.92 -5.41 -12.05
CA LEU A 4 -19.38 -6.63 -12.69
C LEU A 4 -18.67 -6.89 -14.02
N GLN A 5 -18.42 -5.83 -14.81
CA GLN A 5 -17.65 -5.93 -16.06
C GLN A 5 -16.20 -6.33 -15.77
N ALA A 6 -15.57 -5.70 -14.78
CA ALA A 6 -14.24 -6.07 -14.31
C ALA A 6 -14.13 -7.52 -13.83
N ALA A 7 -15.12 -7.98 -13.07
CA ALA A 7 -15.16 -9.36 -12.59
C ALA A 7 -15.21 -10.37 -13.76
N LYS A 8 -16.01 -10.08 -14.78
CA LYS A 8 -16.12 -10.93 -15.98
C LYS A 8 -14.83 -10.95 -16.79
N GLU A 9 -14.25 -9.79 -17.06
CA GLU A 9 -13.02 -9.67 -17.84
C GLU A 9 -11.82 -10.35 -17.15
N LEU A 10 -11.72 -10.18 -15.83
CA LEU A 10 -10.63 -10.73 -15.01
C LEU A 10 -10.89 -12.16 -14.53
N LYS A 11 -11.99 -12.78 -14.97
CA LYS A 11 -12.43 -14.13 -14.55
C LYS A 11 -12.38 -14.31 -13.02
N THR A 12 -12.91 -13.32 -12.30
CA THR A 12 -12.90 -13.31 -10.83
C THR A 12 -14.27 -12.95 -10.26
N ASN A 13 -14.42 -13.01 -8.94
CA ASN A 13 -15.67 -12.66 -8.26
C ASN A 13 -15.77 -11.14 -8.06
N GLN A 14 -16.94 -10.56 -8.31
CA GLN A 14 -17.24 -9.15 -8.03
C GLN A 14 -16.93 -8.75 -6.58
N ALA A 15 -17.13 -9.64 -5.60
CA ALA A 15 -16.79 -9.39 -4.20
C ALA A 15 -15.28 -9.23 -3.97
N LEU A 16 -14.43 -9.87 -4.80
CA LEU A 16 -12.99 -9.66 -4.76
C LEU A 16 -12.61 -8.31 -5.40
N VAL A 17 -13.21 -7.98 -6.55
CA VAL A 17 -13.04 -6.67 -7.20
C VAL A 17 -13.44 -5.54 -6.26
N SER A 18 -14.59 -5.66 -5.58
CA SER A 18 -15.05 -4.68 -4.60
C SER A 18 -14.08 -4.52 -3.44
N ARG A 19 -13.57 -5.62 -2.87
CA ARG A 19 -12.51 -5.58 -1.84
C ARG A 19 -11.23 -4.92 -2.33
N ILE A 20 -10.89 -5.09 -3.61
CA ILE A 20 -9.72 -4.45 -4.21
C ILE A 20 -9.95 -2.96 -4.39
N LEU A 21 -11.07 -2.55 -4.97
CA LEU A 21 -11.39 -1.12 -5.07
C LEU A 21 -11.46 -0.44 -3.70
N SER A 22 -11.93 -1.14 -2.66
CA SER A 22 -12.00 -0.62 -1.29
C SER A 22 -10.71 -0.78 -0.48
N ARG A 23 -9.62 -1.30 -1.05
CA ARG A 23 -8.34 -1.58 -0.36
C ARG A 23 -8.47 -2.48 0.89
N ARG A 24 -9.49 -3.35 0.92
CA ARG A 24 -9.78 -4.28 2.03
C ARG A 24 -9.31 -5.70 1.69
N TRP A 25 -8.01 -5.88 1.48
CA TRP A 25 -7.39 -7.20 1.32
C TRP A 25 -6.34 -7.45 2.41
N LYS A 26 -6.28 -8.68 2.92
CA LYS A 26 -5.34 -9.04 4.00
C LYS A 26 -3.92 -9.34 3.52
N ARG A 27 -3.77 -9.93 2.32
CA ARG A 27 -2.48 -10.41 1.83
C ARG A 27 -2.30 -10.02 0.37
N LYS A 28 -1.09 -9.56 0.02
CA LYS A 28 -0.70 -9.41 -1.39
C LYS A 28 -0.55 -10.80 -2.00
N SER A 29 -1.37 -11.14 -2.98
CA SER A 29 -1.24 -12.34 -3.81
C SER A 29 -1.03 -11.93 -5.27
N ALA A 30 -0.41 -12.77 -6.08
CA ALA A 30 -0.21 -12.51 -7.50
C ALA A 30 -1.54 -12.20 -8.22
N GLN A 31 -2.63 -12.86 -7.81
CA GLN A 31 -3.97 -12.61 -8.33
C GLN A 31 -4.49 -11.22 -7.94
N ILE A 32 -4.32 -10.80 -6.67
CA ILE A 32 -4.73 -9.47 -6.21
C ILE A 32 -3.92 -8.38 -6.94
N GLN A 33 -2.61 -8.58 -7.11
CA GLN A 33 -1.76 -7.64 -7.81
C GLN A 33 -2.22 -7.48 -9.27
N LYS A 34 -2.41 -8.60 -9.98
CA LYS A 34 -2.89 -8.59 -11.37
C LYS A 34 -4.24 -7.88 -11.53
N ILE A 35 -5.17 -8.10 -10.60
CA ILE A 35 -6.47 -7.42 -10.61
C ILE A 35 -6.29 -5.92 -10.29
N ALA A 36 -5.47 -5.56 -9.30
CA ALA A 36 -5.22 -4.18 -8.94
C ALA A 36 -4.59 -3.39 -10.10
N ASP A 37 -3.57 -3.97 -10.75
CA ASP A 37 -2.90 -3.38 -11.92
C ASP A 37 -3.89 -3.18 -13.08
N SER A 38 -4.72 -4.18 -13.38
CA SER A 38 -5.75 -4.09 -14.43
C SER A 38 -6.83 -3.04 -14.15
N LEU A 39 -7.06 -2.71 -12.87
CA LEU A 39 -8.03 -1.72 -12.43
C LEU A 39 -7.40 -0.32 -12.24
N GLY A 40 -6.10 -0.17 -12.48
CA GLY A 40 -5.35 1.06 -12.17
C GLY A 40 -5.32 1.38 -10.67
N VAL A 41 -5.62 0.40 -9.80
CA VAL A 41 -5.54 0.55 -8.36
C VAL A 41 -4.12 0.17 -7.94
N THR A 42 -3.35 1.13 -7.46
CA THR A 42 -2.03 0.82 -6.89
C THR A 42 -2.23 -0.01 -5.61
N ALA A 43 -1.85 -1.29 -5.65
CA ALA A 43 -1.92 -2.19 -4.48
C ALA A 43 -0.97 -1.76 -3.34
N SER A 44 -0.12 -0.79 -3.60
CA SER A 44 0.77 -0.12 -2.66
C SER A 44 0.80 1.35 -3.03
N ILE A 45 0.57 2.26 -2.09
CA ILE A 45 1.06 3.62 -2.26
C ILE A 45 2.59 3.50 -2.19
N ASP A 46 3.31 4.01 -3.18
CA ASP A 46 4.75 4.19 -3.03
C ASP A 46 4.94 5.34 -2.04
N PRO A 47 5.49 5.11 -0.83
CA PRO A 47 5.67 6.19 0.14
C PRO A 47 6.52 7.34 -0.42
N ARG A 48 7.38 7.07 -1.42
CA ARG A 48 8.17 8.11 -2.10
C ARG A 48 7.34 9.11 -2.89
N THR A 49 6.07 8.81 -3.18
CA THR A 49 5.18 9.73 -3.88
C THR A 49 4.37 10.61 -2.95
N SER A 50 4.50 10.47 -1.62
CA SER A 50 3.90 11.41 -0.67
C SER A 50 4.84 12.63 -0.50
N PRO A 51 4.44 13.81 -1.01
CA PRO A 51 5.27 15.00 -0.87
C PRO A 51 5.45 15.40 0.60
N GLU A 52 4.43 15.22 1.44
CA GLU A 52 4.49 15.53 2.87
C GLU A 52 5.50 14.65 3.60
N LEU A 53 5.51 13.34 3.31
CA LEU A 53 6.48 12.41 3.89
C LEU A 53 7.91 12.74 3.44
N MET A 54 8.10 12.99 2.14
CA MET A 54 9.42 13.29 1.60
C MET A 54 9.95 14.63 2.11
N GLN A 55 9.10 15.64 2.29
CA GLN A 55 9.47 16.91 2.90
C GLN A 55 9.87 16.75 4.36
N ALA A 56 9.07 16.04 5.17
CA ALA A 56 9.40 15.78 6.57
C ALA A 56 10.71 14.99 6.70
N LEU A 57 10.96 14.02 5.81
CA LEU A 57 12.21 13.27 5.78
C LEU A 57 13.41 14.17 5.41
N ALA A 58 13.25 15.09 4.46
CA ALA A 58 14.30 16.02 4.06
C ALA A 58 14.67 17.02 5.17
N GLU A 59 13.76 17.31 6.12
CA GLU A 59 14.04 18.18 7.28
C GLU A 59 14.91 17.49 8.34
N VAL A 60 14.86 16.15 8.42
CA VAL A 60 15.54 15.38 9.49
C VAL A 60 16.67 14.49 9.00
N TRP A 61 16.78 14.26 7.69
CA TRP A 61 17.77 13.36 7.10
C TRP A 61 18.66 14.09 6.10
N ASN A 62 19.95 14.19 6.44
CA ASN A 62 20.96 14.87 5.62
C ASN A 62 21.64 13.94 4.59
N GLY A 63 21.16 12.70 4.43
CA GLY A 63 21.66 11.74 3.44
C GLY A 63 22.62 10.67 3.99
N ASP A 64 22.98 10.72 5.28
CA ASP A 64 23.85 9.72 5.90
C ASP A 64 23.16 8.35 6.01
N GLU A 65 23.90 7.28 5.70
CA GLU A 65 23.35 5.92 5.63
C GLU A 65 22.94 5.38 7.01
N GLU A 66 23.61 5.83 8.07
CA GLU A 66 23.31 5.44 9.45
C GLU A 66 21.95 5.98 9.90
N ASP A 67 21.68 7.26 9.63
CA ASP A 67 20.39 7.90 9.90
C ASP A 67 19.25 7.27 9.09
N ALA A 68 19.52 6.91 7.83
CA ALA A 68 18.56 6.21 6.98
C ALA A 68 18.11 4.88 7.60
N ARG A 69 19.05 4.14 8.19
CA ARG A 69 18.78 2.87 8.86
C ARG A 69 17.98 3.10 10.15
N ALA A 70 18.34 4.09 10.96
CA ALA A 70 17.62 4.43 12.19
C ALA A 70 16.18 4.87 11.92
N LEU A 71 15.96 5.75 10.93
CA LEU A 71 14.63 6.19 10.49
C LEU A 71 13.79 5.02 9.98
N ALA A 72 14.38 4.14 9.16
CA ALA A 72 13.69 2.95 8.68
C ALA A 72 13.30 1.98 9.81
N GLN A 73 14.08 1.90 10.88
CA GLN A 73 13.73 1.13 12.07
C GLN A 73 12.58 1.80 12.85
N CYS A 74 12.64 3.12 13.04
CA CYS A 74 11.60 3.88 13.73
C CYS A 74 10.24 3.76 13.03
N ILE A 75 10.19 3.97 11.71
CA ILE A 75 8.96 3.84 10.91
C ILE A 75 8.38 2.43 11.01
N ARG A 76 9.22 1.39 10.97
CA ARG A 76 8.78 0.00 11.15
C ARG A 76 8.19 -0.23 12.54
N ALA A 77 8.84 0.27 13.59
CA ALA A 77 8.35 0.14 14.96
C ALA A 77 6.99 0.82 15.16
N ILE A 78 6.81 2.04 14.63
CA ILE A 78 5.51 2.75 14.64
C ILE A 78 4.44 1.93 13.90
N GLY A 79 4.80 1.37 12.74
CA GLY A 79 3.90 0.52 11.95
C GLY A 79 3.43 -0.74 12.71
N GLU A 80 4.33 -1.40 13.43
CA GLU A 80 3.99 -2.56 14.27
C GLU A 80 3.15 -2.16 15.49
N ALA A 81 3.50 -1.06 16.18
CA ALA A 81 2.73 -0.54 17.31
C ALA A 81 1.27 -0.23 16.93
N ARG A 82 1.03 0.26 15.71
CA ARG A 82 -0.32 0.53 15.21
C ARG A 82 -1.14 -0.73 14.97
N LYS A 83 -0.49 -1.85 14.60
CA LYS A 83 -1.15 -3.16 14.39
C LYS A 83 -1.56 -3.79 15.72
N THR A 84 -0.71 -3.68 16.75
CA THR A 84 -1.00 -4.21 18.09
C THR A 84 -2.03 -3.36 18.85
N SER A 85 -2.16 -2.08 18.53
CA SER A 85 -3.13 -1.17 19.17
C SER A 85 -4.57 -1.25 18.62
N SER A 86 -4.83 -2.06 17.59
CA SER A 86 -6.19 -2.33 17.11
C SER A 86 -6.84 -3.41 17.98
N PHE A 87 -7.46 -2.99 19.08
CA PHE A 87 -8.48 -3.76 19.81
C PHE A 87 -9.88 -3.35 19.35
#